data_AF-A0A942D473-F1
#
_entry.id   AF-A0A942D473-F1
#
_cell.length_a   1.000
_cell.length_b   1.000
_cell.length_c   1.000
_cell.angle_alpha   90.00
_cell.angle_beta   90.00
_cell.angle_gamma   90.00
#
_symmetry.space_group_name_H-M   'P 1'
#
loop_
_entity.id
_entity.type
_entity.pdbx_description
1 polymer ?
#
loop_
_entity_poly.entity_id
_entity_poly.type
_entity_poly.pdbx_seq_one_letter_code
_entity_poly.pdbx_strand_id
1 'polypeptide(L)'
;MRLALPLVLVALLAGLLAGCGGGSSTTTGGSSTAAGEAPAGASPSSCGEGSLQVTGVSCAEAKAVLAGWQAAPGCRIEGGASHASCRVHGYLCIAAAQGERAAVSCALPGKSILFVPKKG
;
A
#
# COMPACT_ATOMS: atom_id res chain seq x y z
N MET A 1 -12.70 56.49 32.39
CA MET A 1 -14.10 56.33 31.91
C MET A 1 -14.06 55.45 30.67
N ARG A 2 -14.91 54.40 30.65
CA ARG A 2 -15.68 53.83 29.52
C ARG A 2 -15.04 53.81 28.11
N LEU A 3 -15.19 52.81 27.26
CA LEU A 3 -15.61 51.39 27.24
C LEU A 3 -15.55 51.06 25.74
N ALA A 4 -15.35 49.79 25.40
CA ALA A 4 -15.80 49.17 24.15
C ALA A 4 -15.04 49.51 22.84
N LEU A 5 -14.53 48.49 22.16
CA LEU A 5 -15.35 47.83 21.14
C LEU A 5 -14.80 46.43 20.81
N PRO A 6 -15.64 45.39 20.86
CA PRO A 6 -15.30 44.03 20.45
C PRO A 6 -15.33 43.92 18.93
N LEU A 7 -14.31 43.33 18.33
CA LEU A 7 -14.32 43.00 16.92
C LEU A 7 -15.20 41.76 16.71
N VAL A 8 -16.41 42.10 16.28
CA VAL A 8 -17.54 41.31 15.81
C VAL A 8 -17.12 39.99 15.18
N LEU A 9 -17.41 38.96 15.96
CA LEU A 9 -17.66 37.59 15.55
C LEU A 9 -19.05 37.53 14.86
N VAL A 10 -19.23 36.55 13.97
CA VAL A 10 -20.51 36.10 13.39
C VAL A 10 -20.99 36.87 12.16
N ALA A 11 -20.73 36.29 10.98
CA ALA A 11 -21.78 35.95 10.01
C ALA A 11 -21.17 35.25 8.80
N LEU A 12 -21.34 33.93 8.71
CA LEU A 12 -21.65 33.18 7.48
C LEU A 12 -21.72 31.67 7.82
N LEU A 13 -22.72 31.33 8.64
CA LEU A 13 -23.38 30.04 8.53
C LEU A 13 -24.51 30.19 7.51
N ALA A 14 -24.51 29.38 6.46
CA ALA A 14 -25.62 28.50 6.11
C ALA A 14 -25.50 28.05 4.65
N GLY A 15 -25.37 26.75 4.45
CA GLY A 15 -25.71 26.11 3.19
C GLY A 15 -24.58 25.27 2.62
N LEU A 16 -24.45 24.04 3.12
CA LEU A 16 -24.23 22.81 2.33
C LEU A 16 -24.19 21.62 3.30
N LEU A 17 -25.37 21.19 3.74
CA LEU A 17 -25.56 19.84 4.26
C LEU A 17 -25.54 18.87 3.07
N ALA A 18 -24.45 18.11 2.92
CA ALA A 18 -24.49 16.76 2.39
C ALA A 18 -23.24 15.97 2.84
N GLY A 19 -23.45 15.04 3.78
CA GLY A 19 -22.59 13.86 3.95
C GLY A 19 -21.26 14.03 4.69
N CYS A 20 -21.32 14.26 6.01
CA CYS A 20 -20.21 13.99 6.92
C CYS A 20 -20.23 12.51 7.33
N GLY A 21 -19.17 11.78 6.98
CA GLY A 21 -18.90 10.43 7.46
C GLY A 21 -17.39 10.18 7.45
N GLY A 22 -16.73 10.50 8.57
CA GLY A 22 -15.42 9.94 8.96
C GLY A 22 -14.18 10.60 8.35
N GLY A 23 -13.61 11.58 9.05
CA GLY A 23 -12.35 12.23 8.68
C GLY A 23 -11.08 11.46 9.06
N SER A 24 -9.95 11.87 8.49
CA SER A 24 -8.93 12.67 9.20
C SER A 24 -7.69 12.92 8.33
N SER A 25 -7.32 14.20 8.27
CA SER A 25 -5.96 14.75 8.15
C SER A 25 -5.12 14.45 6.90
N THR A 26 -5.20 15.39 5.97
CA THR A 26 -4.15 15.67 4.97
C THR A 26 -2.93 16.28 5.65
N THR A 27 -1.76 15.65 5.51
CA THR A 27 -0.47 16.35 5.52
C THR A 27 0.22 16.08 4.20
N THR A 28 0.63 17.18 3.57
CA THR A 28 1.21 17.29 2.23
C THR A 28 2.66 16.82 2.22
N GLY A 29 3.05 16.02 1.22
CA GLY A 29 4.45 15.91 0.79
C GLY A 29 4.87 14.53 0.31
N GLY A 30 5.02 14.39 -1.01
CA GLY A 30 5.77 13.29 -1.61
C GLY A 30 4.98 12.56 -2.69
N SER A 31 5.26 12.89 -3.94
CA SER A 31 4.84 12.18 -5.15
C SER A 31 5.02 10.66 -4.97
N SER A 32 3.96 10.00 -4.55
CA SER A 32 3.87 8.55 -4.54
C SER A 32 3.19 8.20 -5.85
N THR A 33 3.98 7.63 -6.75
CA THR A 33 3.54 7.02 -8.00
C THR A 33 2.24 6.27 -7.75
N ALA A 34 1.21 6.58 -8.53
CA ALA A 34 -0.13 6.02 -8.44
C ALA A 34 -0.09 4.55 -8.00
N ALA A 35 -0.62 4.26 -6.81
CA ALA A 35 -1.08 2.92 -6.50
C ALA A 35 -2.17 2.63 -7.53
N GLY A 36 -1.82 1.85 -8.56
CA GLY A 36 -2.75 1.46 -9.60
C GLY A 36 -4.00 0.90 -8.94
N GLU A 37 -5.14 1.51 -9.24
CA GLU A 37 -6.45 1.05 -8.81
C GLU A 37 -6.55 -0.43 -9.20
N ALA A 38 -6.70 -1.31 -8.20
CA ALA A 38 -6.86 -2.73 -8.47
C ALA A 38 -8.07 -2.88 -9.41
N PRO A 39 -7.99 -3.68 -10.49
CA PRO A 39 -9.07 -3.81 -11.46
C PRO A 39 -10.39 -4.12 -10.74
N ALA A 40 -11.41 -3.29 -11.01
CA ALA A 40 -12.72 -3.41 -10.39
C ALA A 40 -13.25 -4.84 -10.55
N GLY A 41 -13.41 -5.55 -9.43
CA GLY A 41 -14.00 -6.89 -9.38
C GLY A 41 -13.07 -8.02 -8.92
N ALA A 42 -11.79 -7.77 -8.69
CA ALA A 42 -10.87 -8.80 -8.22
C ALA A 42 -10.64 -8.68 -6.70
N SER A 43 -11.43 -9.41 -5.91
CA SER A 43 -11.30 -9.43 -4.45
C SER A 43 -9.98 -10.10 -4.05
N PRO A 44 -9.13 -9.45 -3.24
CA PRO A 44 -7.94 -10.08 -2.71
C PRO A 44 -8.34 -11.27 -1.83
N SER A 45 -7.76 -12.43 -2.11
CA SER A 45 -7.92 -13.65 -1.32
C SER A 45 -6.69 -13.86 -0.43
N SER A 46 -6.87 -14.36 0.79
CA SER A 46 -5.75 -14.69 1.68
C SER A 46 -5.41 -16.17 1.56
N CYS A 47 -4.12 -16.49 1.56
CA CYS A 47 -3.65 -17.86 1.36
C CYS A 47 -3.36 -18.64 2.65
N GLY A 48 -3.94 -18.23 3.77
CA GLY A 48 -3.80 -18.87 5.09
C GLY A 48 -2.39 -18.77 5.72
N GLU A 49 -1.36 -18.59 4.91
CA GLU A 49 0.04 -18.61 5.31
C GLU A 49 0.64 -17.20 5.23
N GLY A 50 0.84 -16.59 6.41
CA GLY A 50 1.34 -15.22 6.49
C GLY A 50 0.38 -14.20 5.85
N SER A 51 0.81 -12.96 5.81
CA SER A 51 0.04 -11.86 5.19
C SER A 51 0.13 -11.92 3.66
N LEU A 52 0.01 -13.13 3.09
CA LEU A 52 0.00 -13.39 1.67
C LEU A 52 -1.41 -13.15 1.13
N GLN A 53 -1.55 -12.07 0.38
CA GLN A 53 -2.76 -11.68 -0.33
C GLN A 53 -2.55 -11.87 -1.83
N VAL A 54 -3.57 -12.39 -2.50
CA VAL A 54 -3.51 -12.73 -3.91
C VAL A 54 -4.74 -12.23 -4.65
N THR A 55 -4.55 -11.85 -5.92
CA THR A 55 -5.62 -11.41 -6.81
C THR A 55 -5.40 -12.07 -8.16
N GLY A 56 -6.42 -12.73 -8.72
CA GLY A 56 -6.34 -13.37 -10.04
C GLY A 56 -5.34 -14.54 -10.14
N VAL A 57 -4.83 -15.04 -9.01
CA VAL A 57 -3.81 -16.09 -8.94
C VAL A 57 -4.11 -17.08 -7.82
N SER A 58 -3.76 -18.35 -8.03
CA SER A 58 -3.93 -19.40 -7.01
C SER A 58 -2.89 -19.27 -5.90
N CYS A 59 -3.22 -19.74 -4.69
CA CYS A 59 -2.27 -19.75 -3.58
C CYS A 59 -1.03 -20.61 -3.86
N ALA A 60 -1.16 -21.71 -4.61
CA ALA A 60 -0.03 -22.53 -5.00
C ALA A 60 0.94 -21.78 -5.93
N GLU A 61 0.40 -21.07 -6.93
CA GLU A 61 1.20 -20.23 -7.82
C GLU A 61 1.86 -19.08 -7.04
N ALA A 62 1.13 -18.41 -6.14
CA ALA A 62 1.69 -17.34 -5.32
C ALA A 62 2.85 -17.81 -4.41
N LYS A 63 2.73 -19.00 -3.81
CA LYS A 63 3.82 -19.61 -3.02
C LYS A 63 5.03 -19.94 -3.90
N ALA A 64 4.83 -20.45 -5.11
CA ALA A 64 5.92 -20.72 -6.04
C ALA A 64 6.66 -19.43 -6.45
N VAL A 65 5.92 -18.35 -6.74
CA VAL A 65 6.51 -17.03 -7.04
C VAL A 65 7.30 -16.50 -5.85
N LEU A 66 6.76 -16.58 -4.64
CA LEU A 66 7.46 -16.12 -3.44
C LEU A 66 8.72 -16.94 -3.14
N ALA A 67 8.67 -18.27 -3.30
CA ALA A 67 9.83 -19.14 -3.16
C ALA A 67 10.92 -18.79 -4.20
N GLY A 68 10.53 -18.54 -5.46
CA GLY A 68 11.44 -18.08 -6.51
C GLY A 68 12.09 -16.74 -6.17
N TRP A 69 11.34 -15.79 -5.60
CA TRP A 69 11.87 -14.51 -5.13
C TRP A 69 12.90 -14.68 -4.01
N GLN A 70 12.63 -15.54 -3.02
CA GLN A 70 13.56 -15.80 -1.90
C GLN A 70 14.87 -16.46 -2.38
N ALA A 71 14.79 -17.35 -3.36
CA ALA A 71 15.95 -18.05 -3.91
C ALA A 71 16.80 -17.18 -4.86
N ALA A 72 16.21 -16.15 -5.47
CA ALA A 72 16.89 -15.34 -6.49
C ALA A 72 17.81 -14.27 -5.85
N PRO A 73 19.14 -14.34 -6.04
CA PRO A 73 20.06 -13.37 -5.45
C PRO A 73 19.81 -11.94 -5.95
N GLY A 74 19.45 -11.76 -7.23
CA GLY A 74 19.11 -10.46 -7.80
C GLY A 74 17.79 -9.85 -7.28
N CYS A 75 17.04 -10.57 -6.46
CA CYS A 75 15.82 -10.07 -5.80
C CYS A 75 16.07 -9.56 -4.37
N ARG A 76 17.28 -9.75 -3.83
CA ARG A 76 17.64 -9.33 -2.49
C ARG A 76 17.89 -7.82 -2.45
N ILE A 77 17.54 -7.24 -1.31
CA ILE A 77 17.91 -5.87 -0.99
C ILE A 77 19.35 -5.92 -0.45
N GLU A 78 20.29 -5.34 -1.19
CA GLU A 78 21.70 -5.32 -0.83
C GLU A 78 22.18 -3.90 -0.47
N GLY A 79 23.27 -3.81 0.30
CA GLY A 79 24.04 -2.58 0.45
C GLY A 79 23.26 -1.35 0.94
N GLY A 80 22.48 -1.48 2.01
CA GLY A 80 21.72 -0.36 2.60
C GLY A 80 20.59 0.19 1.72
N ALA A 81 20.32 -0.44 0.57
CA ALA A 81 19.18 -0.09 -0.26
C ALA A 81 17.86 -0.27 0.50
N SER A 82 16.86 0.54 0.17
CA SER A 82 15.51 0.40 0.75
C SER A 82 14.60 -0.48 -0.11
N HIS A 83 14.98 -0.74 -1.35
CA HIS A 83 14.16 -1.49 -2.31
C HIS A 83 15.03 -2.35 -3.23
N ALA A 84 14.44 -3.44 -3.74
CA ALA A 84 14.98 -4.24 -4.82
C ALA A 84 13.86 -4.60 -5.79
N SER A 85 14.19 -4.81 -7.06
CA SER A 85 13.21 -5.22 -8.07
C SER A 85 13.80 -6.30 -8.96
N CYS A 86 13.00 -7.31 -9.29
CA CYS A 86 13.41 -8.42 -10.13
C CYS A 86 12.22 -9.05 -10.84
N ARG A 87 12.50 -9.91 -11.83
CA ARG A 87 11.47 -10.72 -12.48
C ARG A 87 11.52 -12.16 -11.98
N VAL A 88 10.37 -12.70 -11.59
CA VAL A 88 10.22 -14.05 -11.04
C VAL A 88 9.00 -14.70 -11.68
N HIS A 89 9.17 -15.82 -12.39
CA HIS A 89 8.07 -16.51 -13.08
C HIS A 89 7.23 -15.58 -13.99
N GLY A 90 7.84 -14.57 -14.59
CA GLY A 90 7.16 -13.56 -15.43
C GLY A 90 6.52 -12.40 -14.67
N TYR A 91 6.41 -12.47 -13.34
CA TYR A 91 5.97 -11.36 -12.50
C TYR A 91 7.09 -10.35 -12.32
N LEU A 92 6.74 -9.05 -12.32
CA LEU A 92 7.62 -8.00 -11.82
C LEU A 92 7.44 -7.91 -10.31
N CYS A 93 8.46 -8.27 -9.55
CA CYS A 93 8.47 -8.23 -8.09
C CYS A 93 9.28 -7.03 -7.60
N ILE A 94 8.74 -6.34 -6.61
CA ILE A 94 9.38 -5.24 -5.89
C ILE A 94 9.39 -5.61 -4.41
N ALA A 95 10.58 -5.60 -3.82
CA ALA A 95 10.78 -5.77 -2.39
C ALA A 95 11.09 -4.40 -1.76
N ALA A 96 10.51 -4.14 -0.59
CA ALA A 96 10.77 -2.95 0.22
C ALA A 96 11.23 -3.37 1.61
N ALA A 97 12.33 -2.79 2.09
CA ALA A 97 12.90 -3.07 3.39
C ALA A 97 11.95 -2.61 4.52
N GLN A 98 11.76 -3.47 5.51
CA GLN A 98 10.97 -3.24 6.72
C GLN A 98 11.78 -3.73 7.93
N GLY A 99 12.77 -2.94 8.34
CA GLY A 99 13.74 -3.36 9.35
C GLY A 99 14.57 -4.54 8.84
N GLU A 100 14.54 -5.66 9.56
CA GLU A 100 15.25 -6.89 9.19
C GLU A 100 14.52 -7.76 8.16
N ARG A 101 13.37 -7.32 7.66
CA ARG A 101 12.51 -8.08 6.74
C ARG A 101 12.19 -7.28 5.50
N ALA A 102 11.59 -7.91 4.50
CA ALA A 102 11.12 -7.23 3.30
C ALA A 102 9.63 -7.52 3.04
N ALA A 103 8.86 -6.47 2.74
CA ALA A 103 7.55 -6.62 2.13
C ALA A 103 7.73 -6.75 0.61
N VAL A 104 6.97 -7.63 -0.02
CA VAL A 104 7.13 -7.98 -1.43
C VAL A 104 5.79 -7.83 -2.15
N SER A 105 5.80 -7.14 -3.28
CA SER A 105 4.67 -7.07 -4.21
C SER A 105 5.11 -7.59 -5.57
N CYS A 106 4.40 -8.56 -6.12
CA CYS A 106 4.64 -9.13 -7.44
C CYS A 106 3.40 -8.92 -8.31
N ALA A 107 3.59 -8.37 -9.51
CA ALA A 107 2.50 -8.05 -10.43
C ALA A 107 2.74 -8.62 -11.84
N LEU A 108 1.64 -9.06 -12.44
CA LEU A 108 1.49 -9.46 -13.84
C LEU A 108 0.11 -8.93 -14.29
N PRO A 109 -0.13 -8.62 -15.58
CA PRO A 109 -1.46 -8.21 -16.01
C PRO A 109 -2.58 -9.14 -15.52
N GLY A 110 -3.53 -8.60 -14.76
CA GLY A 110 -4.64 -9.34 -14.16
C GLY A 110 -4.30 -10.20 -12.93
N LYS A 111 -3.04 -10.22 -12.47
CA LYS A 111 -2.59 -11.00 -11.30
C LYS A 111 -1.70 -10.19 -10.38
N SER A 112 -1.94 -10.26 -9.07
CA SER A 112 -1.06 -9.66 -8.07
C SER A 112 -0.89 -10.54 -6.86
N ILE A 113 0.30 -10.47 -6.27
CA ILE A 113 0.68 -11.17 -5.05
C ILE A 113 1.31 -10.13 -4.13
N LEU A 114 0.76 -9.98 -2.94
CA LEU A 114 1.31 -9.12 -1.90
C LEU A 114 1.68 -9.99 -0.71
N PHE A 115 2.92 -9.88 -0.26
CA PHE A 115 3.41 -10.52 0.96
C PHE A 115 3.96 -9.46 1.90
N VAL A 116 3.37 -9.39 3.09
CA VAL A 116 3.92 -8.59 4.19
C VAL A 116 4.30 -9.53 5.32
N PRO A 117 5.54 -9.57 5.81
CA PRO A 117 5.88 -10.39 6.96
C PRO A 117 5.20 -9.83 8.23
N LYS A 118 4.49 -10.66 9.00
CA LYS A 118 3.89 -10.22 10.28
C LYS A 118 4.99 -9.89 11.29
N LYS A 119 4.90 -8.76 12.01
CA LYS A 119 5.75 -8.52 13.20
C LYS A 119 5.55 -9.70 14.16
N GLY A 120 6.66 -10.34 14.54
CA GLY A 120 6.67 -11.40 15.54
C GLY A 120 6.59 -10.81 16.94
#